data_AF-A0A7J6T6B4-F1
#
_entry.id   AF-A0A7J6T6B4-F1
#
_cell.length_a   1.000
_cell.length_b   1.000
_cell.length_c   1.000
_cell.angle_alpha   90.00
_cell.angle_beta   90.00
_cell.angle_gamma   90.00
#
_symmetry.space_group_name_H-M   'P 1'
#
loop_
_entity.id
_entity.type
_entity.pdbx_description
1 polymer ?
#
loop_
_entity_poly.entity_id
_entity_poly.type
_entity_poly.pdbx_seq_one_letter_code
_entity_poly.pdbx_strand_id
1 'polypeptide(L)'
;MPYPYVPFPGVRRRSCVRLRSDYDALVNSLRDQCIGERERVPVPFDDSSRKLVYARPFSISACPPFSYCDYTASGRSLTAIEDFITSTVCPTYANTHSVASATARQTMHYREEARNEVRKYFNCTSEDSVIFCGAGATAAINKFVEMMCRSRVFATERSRKGLRRAVLIIDPAAHHSSLLPFRELSLRYPLRRFSRARSVLEPLINWLSGQKTADLEVELVTLPLDPVKGTASIESLENVLRKVTEINRHRHDFAVPVTVLSACSNVTGARLDIPTVSALVHKYNGIAAWDLA
;
A
#
# COMPACT_ATOMS: atom_id res chain seq x y z
N MET A 1 -44.98 -15.59 18.40
CA MET A 1 -44.23 -15.80 19.66
C MET A 1 -42.93 -15.02 19.57
N PRO A 2 -42.65 -14.05 20.45
CA PRO A 2 -41.39 -13.32 20.44
C PRO A 2 -40.31 -14.11 21.18
N TYR A 3 -39.12 -14.17 20.59
CA TYR A 3 -37.92 -14.76 21.19
C TYR A 3 -37.50 -13.99 22.46
N PRO A 4 -37.05 -14.67 23.53
CA PRO A 4 -36.61 -14.00 24.74
C PRO A 4 -35.28 -13.27 24.52
N TYR A 5 -35.25 -12.00 24.95
CA TYR A 5 -34.07 -11.16 25.05
C TYR A 5 -33.12 -11.73 26.13
N VAL A 6 -31.93 -12.18 25.71
CA VAL A 6 -30.88 -12.62 26.64
C VAL A 6 -29.98 -11.40 26.92
N PRO A 7 -29.93 -10.87 28.15
CA PRO A 7 -29.05 -9.76 28.45
C PRO A 7 -27.58 -10.17 28.35
N PHE A 8 -26.78 -9.36 27.66
CA PHE A 8 -25.32 -9.48 27.60
C PHE A 8 -24.73 -9.57 29.02
N PRO A 9 -23.83 -10.53 29.31
CA PRO A 9 -23.08 -10.50 30.56
C PRO A 9 -22.22 -9.23 30.56
N GLY A 10 -22.35 -8.44 31.63
CA GLY A 10 -21.65 -7.18 31.80
C GLY A 10 -20.17 -7.29 31.47
N VAL A 11 -19.66 -6.28 30.76
CA VAL A 11 -18.22 -6.08 30.50
C VAL A 11 -17.53 -5.93 31.84
N ARG A 12 -17.13 -7.05 32.45
CA ARG A 12 -16.15 -7.07 33.54
C ARG A 12 -14.90 -6.43 32.95
N ARG A 13 -14.51 -5.27 33.49
CA ARG A 13 -13.18 -4.69 33.27
C ARG A 13 -12.16 -5.80 33.51
N ARG A 14 -11.64 -6.40 32.43
CA ARG A 14 -10.48 -7.30 32.53
C ARG A 14 -9.38 -6.47 33.17
N SER A 15 -8.84 -6.94 34.29
CA SER A 15 -7.81 -6.21 35.02
C SER A 15 -6.63 -5.94 34.09
N CYS A 16 -6.14 -4.69 34.08
CA CYS A 16 -5.04 -4.23 33.22
C CYS A 16 -3.79 -5.15 33.32
N VAL A 17 -3.58 -5.76 34.50
CA VAL A 17 -2.51 -6.73 34.77
C VAL A 17 -2.66 -8.02 33.95
N ARG A 18 -3.88 -8.55 33.79
CA ARG A 18 -4.16 -9.78 33.04
C ARG A 18 -4.00 -9.57 31.53
N LEU A 19 -4.44 -8.41 31.03
CA LEU A 19 -4.23 -8.01 29.64
C LEU A 19 -2.74 -7.88 29.29
N ARG A 20 -1.94 -7.38 30.24
CA ARG A 20 -0.48 -7.24 30.06
C ARG A 20 0.24 -8.59 30.08
N SER A 21 -0.14 -9.50 30.99
CA SER A 21 0.40 -10.87 31.00
C SER A 21 0.04 -11.66 29.74
N ASP A 22 -1.18 -11.49 29.21
CA ASP A 22 -1.62 -12.14 27.99
C ASP A 22 -0.87 -11.59 26.76
N TYR A 23 -0.60 -10.28 26.74
CA TYR A 23 0.21 -9.64 25.71
C TYR A 23 1.66 -10.12 25.72
N ASP A 24 2.31 -10.14 26.89
CA ASP A 24 3.69 -10.60 27.01
C ASP A 24 3.83 -12.08 26.64
N ALA A 25 2.84 -12.91 27.02
CA ALA A 25 2.78 -14.30 26.60
C ALA A 25 2.66 -14.45 25.07
N LEU A 26 1.79 -13.65 24.42
CA LEU A 26 1.65 -13.63 22.97
C LEU A 26 2.96 -13.20 22.29
N VAL A 27 3.58 -12.11 22.76
CA VAL A 27 4.84 -11.61 22.20
C VAL A 27 5.95 -12.65 22.32
N ASN A 28 6.06 -13.32 23.46
CA ASN A 28 7.05 -14.38 23.65
C ASN A 28 6.77 -15.58 22.74
N SER A 29 5.51 -15.99 22.59
CA SER A 29 5.13 -17.05 21.65
C SER A 29 5.49 -16.70 20.20
N LEU A 30 5.26 -15.45 19.77
CA LEU A 30 5.63 -15.00 18.42
C LEU A 30 7.15 -14.98 18.22
N ARG A 31 7.91 -14.58 19.25
CA ARG A 31 9.38 -14.64 19.22
C ARG A 31 9.90 -16.07 19.09
N ASP A 32 9.30 -17.01 19.79
CA ASP A 32 9.69 -18.42 19.75
C ASP A 32 9.34 -19.08 18.41
N GLN A 33 8.30 -18.60 17.71
CA GLN A 33 7.91 -19.09 16.39
C GLN A 33 8.74 -18.51 15.24
N CYS A 34 9.37 -17.35 15.45
CA CYS A 34 10.28 -16.74 14.49
C CYS A 34 11.63 -17.49 14.49
N ILE A 35 12.14 -17.79 13.30
CA ILE A 35 13.36 -18.60 13.13
C ILE A 35 14.55 -18.09 13.98
N GLY A 36 14.86 -18.68 15.13
CA GLY A 36 15.67 -18.02 16.17
C GLY A 36 17.17 -18.32 16.18
N GLU A 37 17.91 -17.65 17.07
CA GLU A 37 19.32 -17.92 17.45
C GLU A 37 19.71 -19.39 17.68
N ARG A 38 18.72 -20.22 18.01
CA ARG A 38 18.88 -21.62 18.39
C ARG A 38 18.49 -22.58 17.27
N GLU A 39 17.88 -22.07 16.21
CA GLU A 39 17.52 -22.92 15.09
C GLU A 39 18.75 -23.28 14.28
N ARG A 40 18.92 -24.58 14.12
CA ARG A 40 19.89 -25.14 13.20
C ARG A 40 19.15 -25.51 11.94
N VAL A 41 19.70 -25.12 10.81
CA VAL A 41 19.15 -25.48 9.50
C VAL A 41 19.49 -26.95 9.25
N PRO A 42 18.52 -27.86 9.21
CA PRO A 42 18.78 -29.26 8.92
C PRO A 42 19.30 -29.39 7.49
N VAL A 43 20.32 -30.20 7.30
CA VAL A 43 20.87 -30.52 5.99
C VAL A 43 20.13 -31.74 5.48
N PRO A 44 19.47 -31.68 4.30
CA PRO A 44 18.57 -32.74 3.86
C PRO A 44 19.20 -34.12 3.60
N PHE A 45 20.53 -34.25 3.69
CA PHE A 45 21.27 -35.39 3.15
C PHE A 45 22.22 -36.07 4.13
N ASP A 46 22.43 -35.54 5.34
CA ASP A 46 23.43 -36.08 6.27
C ASP A 46 23.01 -36.05 7.75
N ASP A 47 21.71 -35.83 8.04
CA ASP A 47 21.14 -35.62 9.38
C ASP A 47 21.88 -34.56 10.22
N SER A 48 22.79 -33.80 9.60
CA SER A 48 23.51 -32.73 10.25
C SER A 48 22.65 -31.47 10.26
N SER A 49 23.02 -30.55 11.14
CA SER A 49 22.33 -29.28 11.23
C SER A 49 23.35 -28.16 11.29
N ARG A 50 23.19 -27.18 10.40
CA ARG A 50 24.10 -26.04 10.28
C ARG A 50 23.60 -24.91 11.16
N LYS A 51 24.51 -24.28 11.91
CA LYS A 51 24.21 -22.98 12.49
C LYS A 51 24.06 -21.98 11.35
N LEU A 52 23.13 -21.03 11.49
CA LEU A 52 23.08 -19.84 10.63
C LEU A 52 24.48 -19.20 10.61
N VAL A 53 25.10 -19.17 9.44
CA VAL A 53 26.47 -18.67 9.28
C VAL A 53 26.45 -17.16 9.44
N TYR A 54 26.90 -16.66 10.59
CA TYR A 54 27.32 -15.27 10.72
C TYR A 54 28.66 -15.12 10.01
N ALA A 55 28.70 -14.33 8.94
CA ALA A 55 29.95 -13.88 8.36
C ALA A 55 30.68 -12.96 9.36
N ARG A 56 31.52 -13.55 10.23
CA ARG A 56 32.66 -12.85 10.82
C ARG A 56 33.91 -13.53 10.28
N PRO A 57 34.64 -12.92 9.33
CA PRO A 57 35.84 -13.55 8.77
C PRO A 57 36.98 -13.72 9.80
N PHE A 58 36.89 -13.14 11.01
CA PHE A 58 38.03 -13.03 11.94
C PHE A 58 37.69 -13.11 13.44
N SER A 59 36.71 -13.90 13.91
CA SER A 59 36.50 -14.03 15.36
C SER A 59 36.19 -15.47 15.79
N ILE A 60 37.12 -16.06 16.55
CA ILE A 60 37.11 -17.45 17.07
C ILE A 60 36.39 -17.56 18.43
N SER A 61 35.96 -16.45 19.03
CA SER A 61 35.40 -16.46 20.39
C SER A 61 33.97 -15.91 20.40
N ALA A 62 33.02 -16.82 20.63
CA ALA A 62 31.58 -16.60 20.80
C ALA A 62 30.86 -15.89 19.63
N CYS A 63 30.02 -16.64 18.91
CA CYS A 63 29.02 -16.02 18.03
C CYS A 63 28.02 -15.24 18.91
N PRO A 64 27.89 -13.91 18.74
CA PRO A 64 26.90 -13.15 19.47
C PRO A 64 25.47 -13.57 19.09
N PRO A 65 24.49 -13.32 19.98
CA PRO A 65 23.07 -13.51 19.71
C PRO A 65 22.63 -12.91 18.35
N PHE A 66 21.99 -13.71 17.49
CA PHE A 66 21.34 -13.29 16.24
C PHE A 66 20.18 -12.34 16.52
N SER A 67 20.42 -11.05 16.26
CA SER A 67 19.39 -10.02 16.28
C SER A 67 18.97 -9.67 14.86
N TYR A 68 17.74 -10.02 14.48
CA TYR A 68 17.15 -9.60 13.20
C TYR A 68 16.63 -8.17 13.32
N CYS A 69 17.27 -7.25 12.61
CA CYS A 69 16.96 -5.82 12.63
C CYS A 69 16.45 -5.29 11.27
N ASP A 70 15.99 -6.18 10.39
CA ASP A 70 15.59 -5.87 9.01
C ASP A 70 14.08 -6.01 8.79
N TYR A 71 13.29 -5.86 9.87
CA TYR A 71 11.82 -5.93 9.83
C TYR A 71 11.17 -4.86 8.95
N THR A 72 11.87 -3.77 8.67
CA THR A 72 11.44 -2.73 7.72
C THR A 72 11.47 -3.21 6.27
N ALA A 73 12.34 -4.16 5.93
CA ALA A 73 12.38 -4.74 4.59
C ALA A 73 11.42 -5.92 4.45
N SER A 74 11.39 -6.83 5.44
CA SER A 74 10.46 -7.95 5.44
C SER A 74 10.19 -8.48 6.84
N GLY A 75 8.95 -8.88 7.08
CA GLY A 75 8.63 -9.78 8.19
C GLY A 75 9.26 -11.16 8.00
N ARG A 76 9.36 -11.92 9.09
CA ARG A 76 9.78 -13.33 9.06
C ARG A 76 8.56 -14.24 9.05
N SER A 77 8.71 -15.44 8.52
CA SER A 77 7.67 -16.46 8.59
C SER A 77 7.41 -16.85 10.05
N LEU A 78 6.15 -17.11 10.35
CA LEU A 78 5.71 -17.62 11.65
C LEU A 78 5.27 -19.06 11.46
N THR A 79 5.79 -19.97 12.30
CA THR A 79 5.47 -21.40 12.23
C THR A 79 3.96 -21.65 12.22
N ALA A 80 3.18 -20.93 13.04
CA ALA A 80 1.72 -21.07 13.04
C ALA A 80 1.05 -20.73 11.69
N ILE A 81 1.60 -19.77 10.93
CA ILE A 81 1.08 -19.42 9.60
C ILE A 81 1.43 -20.51 8.60
N GLU A 82 2.69 -20.97 8.60
CA GLU A 82 3.16 -22.04 7.70
C GLU A 82 2.41 -23.36 7.92
N ASP A 83 2.22 -23.72 9.20
CA ASP A 83 1.46 -24.91 9.60
C ASP A 83 0.01 -24.80 9.16
N PHE A 84 -0.64 -23.64 9.31
CA PHE A 84 -2.01 -23.45 8.86
C PHE A 84 -2.14 -23.59 7.33
N ILE A 85 -1.23 -22.97 6.58
CA ILE A 85 -1.22 -23.08 5.12
C ILE A 85 -1.05 -24.55 4.71
N THR A 86 -0.05 -25.23 5.28
CA THR A 86 0.32 -26.60 4.88
C THR A 86 -0.72 -27.63 5.32
N SER A 87 -1.20 -27.56 6.55
CA SER A 87 -2.09 -28.57 7.13
C SER A 87 -3.57 -28.36 6.81
N THR A 88 -4.00 -27.11 6.59
CA THR A 88 -5.43 -26.76 6.48
C THR A 88 -5.80 -26.25 5.09
N VAL A 89 -5.01 -25.33 4.53
CA VAL A 89 -5.34 -24.70 3.23
C VAL A 89 -4.96 -25.63 2.07
N CYS A 90 -3.71 -26.09 2.01
CA CYS A 90 -3.21 -26.90 0.89
C CYS A 90 -4.02 -28.18 0.62
N PRO A 91 -4.47 -28.97 1.63
CA PRO A 91 -5.24 -30.19 1.37
C PRO A 91 -6.63 -29.94 0.77
N THR A 92 -7.19 -28.75 1.00
CA THR A 92 -8.54 -28.38 0.53
C THR A 92 -8.52 -27.38 -0.63
N TYR A 93 -7.32 -27.05 -1.13
CA TYR A 93 -7.14 -26.05 -2.18
C TYR A 93 -7.77 -26.50 -3.50
N ALA A 94 -8.53 -25.60 -4.09
CA ALA A 94 -8.92 -25.68 -5.49
C ALA A 94 -9.08 -24.28 -6.08
N ASN A 95 -8.98 -24.20 -7.40
CA ASN A 95 -9.18 -22.93 -8.09
C ASN A 95 -10.62 -22.41 -7.87
N THR A 96 -10.75 -21.10 -7.67
CA THR A 96 -12.01 -20.44 -7.30
C THR A 96 -12.91 -20.09 -8.49
N HIS A 97 -12.49 -20.41 -9.73
CA HIS A 97 -13.26 -20.13 -10.95
C HIS A 97 -14.52 -20.99 -11.14
N SER A 98 -14.79 -21.96 -10.26
CA SER A 98 -16.02 -22.77 -10.27
C SER A 98 -16.43 -23.07 -8.83
N VAL A 99 -17.72 -22.91 -8.49
CA VAL A 99 -18.28 -23.29 -7.18
C VAL A 99 -18.83 -24.73 -7.15
N ALA A 100 -18.52 -25.52 -8.17
CA ALA A 100 -19.07 -26.86 -8.34
C ALA A 100 -18.53 -27.87 -7.32
N SER A 101 -17.25 -27.79 -6.94
CA SER A 101 -16.64 -28.69 -5.97
C SER A 101 -16.64 -28.13 -4.54
N ALA A 102 -16.66 -29.01 -3.55
CA ALA A 102 -16.55 -28.63 -2.14
C ALA A 102 -15.25 -27.86 -1.85
N THR A 103 -14.13 -28.30 -2.42
CA THR A 103 -12.80 -27.66 -2.26
C THR A 103 -12.74 -26.25 -2.86
N ALA A 104 -13.41 -26.02 -4.00
CA ALA A 104 -13.43 -24.70 -4.60
C ALA A 104 -14.30 -23.71 -3.81
N ARG A 105 -15.44 -24.18 -3.26
CA ARG A 105 -16.22 -23.40 -2.28
C ARG A 105 -15.43 -23.08 -1.03
N GLN A 106 -14.66 -24.05 -0.52
CA GLN A 106 -13.81 -23.85 0.66
C GLN A 106 -12.73 -22.79 0.40
N THR A 107 -12.05 -22.86 -0.74
CA THR A 107 -11.02 -21.87 -1.10
C THR A 107 -11.61 -20.47 -1.28
N MET A 108 -12.83 -20.37 -1.82
CA MET A 108 -13.54 -19.09 -1.89
C MET A 108 -13.87 -18.54 -0.49
N HIS A 109 -14.28 -19.40 0.44
CA HIS A 109 -14.53 -19.01 1.82
C HIS A 109 -13.29 -18.42 2.48
N TYR A 110 -12.13 -19.09 2.40
CA TYR A 110 -10.87 -18.54 2.93
C TYR A 110 -10.55 -17.15 2.38
N ARG A 111 -10.82 -16.90 1.09
CA ARG A 111 -10.59 -15.60 0.46
C ARG A 111 -11.55 -14.53 0.98
N GLU A 112 -12.82 -14.85 1.18
CA GLU A 112 -13.81 -13.93 1.75
C GLU A 112 -13.55 -13.63 3.23
N GLU A 113 -13.20 -14.66 4.02
CA GLU A 113 -12.81 -14.51 5.42
C GLU A 113 -11.57 -13.62 5.56
N ALA A 114 -10.52 -13.89 4.78
CA ALA A 114 -9.33 -13.05 4.75
C ALA A 114 -9.67 -11.59 4.38
N ARG A 115 -10.57 -11.38 3.41
CA ARG A 115 -11.04 -10.02 3.06
C ARG A 115 -11.78 -9.37 4.23
N ASN A 116 -12.61 -10.12 4.93
CA ASN A 116 -13.35 -9.60 6.08
C ASN A 116 -12.44 -9.25 7.25
N GLU A 117 -11.39 -10.03 7.52
CA GLU A 117 -10.39 -9.69 8.53
C GLU A 117 -9.61 -8.42 8.17
N VAL A 118 -9.23 -8.25 6.90
CA VAL A 118 -8.61 -6.99 6.43
C VAL A 118 -9.58 -5.80 6.59
N ARG A 119 -10.86 -5.98 6.25
CA ARG A 119 -11.89 -4.94 6.46
C ARG A 119 -12.01 -4.55 7.93
N LYS A 120 -12.02 -5.52 8.85
CA LYS A 120 -12.04 -5.25 10.29
C LYS A 120 -10.80 -4.51 10.75
N TYR A 121 -9.61 -4.95 10.30
CA TYR A 121 -8.34 -4.34 10.68
C TYR A 121 -8.26 -2.86 10.29
N PHE A 122 -8.72 -2.52 9.08
CA PHE A 122 -8.76 -1.13 8.59
C PHE A 122 -10.04 -0.36 8.96
N ASN A 123 -10.92 -0.94 9.79
CA ASN A 123 -12.22 -0.34 10.16
C ASN A 123 -13.06 0.08 8.95
N CYS A 124 -13.06 -0.71 7.88
CA CYS A 124 -13.82 -0.44 6.66
C CYS A 124 -15.34 -0.49 6.88
N THR A 125 -16.04 0.47 6.31
CA THR A 125 -17.50 0.59 6.27
C THR A 125 -18.07 -0.05 4.99
N SER A 126 -19.41 -0.05 4.83
CA SER A 126 -20.07 -0.52 3.61
C SER A 126 -19.71 0.30 2.37
N GLU A 127 -19.20 1.52 2.53
CA GLU A 127 -18.75 2.37 1.41
C GLU A 127 -17.33 2.03 0.93
N ASP A 128 -16.58 1.26 1.72
CA ASP A 128 -15.19 0.92 1.42
C ASP A 128 -15.07 -0.41 0.69
N SER A 129 -14.08 -0.50 -0.21
CA SER A 129 -13.77 -1.71 -0.98
C SER A 129 -12.37 -2.21 -0.68
N VAL A 130 -12.22 -3.52 -0.47
CA VAL A 130 -10.91 -4.18 -0.28
C VAL A 130 -10.58 -5.01 -1.50
N ILE A 131 -9.51 -4.63 -2.19
CA ILE A 131 -9.06 -5.25 -3.44
C ILE A 131 -7.70 -5.92 -3.20
N PHE A 132 -7.64 -7.23 -3.42
CA PHE A 132 -6.37 -7.95 -3.44
C PHE A 132 -5.67 -7.74 -4.78
N CYS A 133 -4.55 -7.03 -4.77
CA CYS A 133 -3.84 -6.57 -5.97
C CYS A 133 -2.67 -7.46 -6.40
N GLY A 134 -2.44 -8.60 -5.74
CA GLY A 134 -1.32 -9.49 -6.01
C GLY A 134 -0.22 -9.37 -4.95
N ALA A 135 1.05 -9.40 -5.38
CA ALA A 135 2.20 -9.44 -4.48
C ALA A 135 2.68 -8.03 -4.09
N GLY A 136 2.54 -7.68 -2.81
CA GLY A 136 3.10 -6.48 -2.20
C GLY A 136 2.43 -5.16 -2.59
N ALA A 137 2.87 -4.08 -1.95
CA ALA A 137 2.35 -2.73 -2.16
C ALA A 137 2.57 -2.23 -3.61
N THR A 138 3.67 -2.61 -4.25
CA THR A 138 3.95 -2.28 -5.66
C THR A 138 2.83 -2.71 -6.61
N ALA A 139 2.27 -3.91 -6.40
CA ALA A 139 1.16 -4.37 -7.24
C ALA A 139 -0.13 -3.56 -6.99
N ALA A 140 -0.36 -3.11 -5.76
CA ALA A 140 -1.46 -2.21 -5.43
C ALA A 140 -1.30 -0.83 -6.09
N ILE A 141 -0.09 -0.28 -6.12
CA ILE A 141 0.20 1.01 -6.76
C ILE A 141 0.02 0.91 -8.28
N ASN A 142 0.53 -0.16 -8.90
CA ASN A 142 0.30 -0.41 -10.32
C ASN A 142 -1.20 -0.55 -10.63
N LYS A 143 -1.96 -1.24 -9.76
CA LYS A 143 -3.41 -1.35 -9.92
C LYS A 143 -4.09 0.01 -9.80
N PHE A 144 -3.64 0.86 -8.88
CA PHE A 144 -4.15 2.21 -8.71
C PHE A 144 -3.88 3.09 -9.94
N VAL A 145 -2.66 3.05 -10.49
CA VAL A 145 -2.31 3.74 -11.75
C VAL A 145 -3.17 3.22 -12.90
N GLU A 146 -3.37 1.91 -12.98
CA GLU A 146 -4.22 1.28 -14.00
C GLU A 146 -5.68 1.78 -13.90
N MET A 147 -6.23 1.86 -12.69
CA MET A 147 -7.56 2.41 -12.43
C MET A 147 -7.65 3.89 -12.79
N MET A 148 -6.64 4.68 -12.43
CA MET A 148 -6.55 6.10 -12.77
C MET A 148 -6.60 6.32 -14.29
N CYS A 149 -5.82 5.55 -15.04
CA CYS A 149 -5.76 5.61 -16.51
C CYS A 149 -7.06 5.20 -17.21
N ARG A 150 -8.02 4.57 -16.53
CA ARG A 150 -9.30 4.11 -17.11
C ARG A 150 -10.53 4.78 -16.49
N SER A 151 -10.40 5.34 -15.29
CA SER A 151 -11.51 5.89 -14.54
C SER A 151 -12.05 7.18 -15.18
N ARG A 152 -13.39 7.32 -15.15
CA ARG A 152 -14.09 8.54 -15.54
C ARG A 152 -14.05 9.63 -14.48
N VAL A 153 -13.60 9.32 -13.25
CA VAL A 153 -13.38 10.33 -12.20
C VAL A 153 -12.44 11.44 -12.69
N PHE A 154 -11.47 11.07 -13.53
CA PHE A 154 -10.54 12.00 -14.15
C PHE A 154 -11.11 12.69 -15.40
N ALA A 155 -12.24 12.21 -15.94
CA ALA A 155 -12.94 12.71 -17.12
C ALA A 155 -14.20 13.49 -16.70
N THR A 156 -14.03 14.68 -16.12
CA THR A 156 -15.18 15.51 -15.71
C THR A 156 -15.97 16.05 -16.89
N GLU A 157 -17.28 16.28 -16.69
CA GLU A 157 -18.21 16.85 -17.70
C GLU A 157 -17.76 18.19 -18.28
N ARG A 158 -16.93 18.95 -17.55
CA ARG A 158 -16.34 20.23 -18.00
C ARG A 158 -15.17 20.06 -18.96
N SER A 159 -14.63 18.84 -19.12
CA SER A 159 -13.47 18.58 -19.96
C SER A 159 -13.89 18.43 -21.43
N ARG A 160 -13.23 19.17 -22.33
CA ARG A 160 -13.45 19.00 -23.78
C ARG A 160 -13.15 17.55 -24.19
N LYS A 161 -14.11 16.90 -24.86
CA LYS A 161 -13.97 15.56 -25.47
C LYS A 161 -13.42 14.47 -24.52
N GLY A 162 -13.87 14.43 -23.26
CA GLY A 162 -13.52 13.32 -22.35
C GLY A 162 -12.05 13.25 -21.95
N LEU A 163 -11.27 14.33 -22.16
CA LEU A 163 -9.86 14.40 -21.77
C LEU A 163 -9.71 14.29 -20.26
N ARG A 164 -8.91 13.32 -19.80
CA ARG A 164 -8.64 13.10 -18.38
C ARG A 164 -7.42 13.88 -17.94
N ARG A 165 -7.52 14.57 -16.81
CA ARG A 165 -6.41 15.36 -16.27
C ARG A 165 -6.18 15.11 -14.80
N ALA A 166 -4.93 14.90 -14.42
CA ALA A 166 -4.52 14.73 -13.03
C ALA A 166 -3.27 15.55 -12.72
N VAL A 167 -3.21 16.11 -11.52
CA VAL A 167 -1.99 16.67 -10.94
C VAL A 167 -1.56 15.74 -9.82
N LEU A 168 -0.48 14.99 -10.03
CA LEU A 168 0.06 14.04 -9.09
C LEU A 168 1.01 14.75 -8.14
N ILE A 169 0.68 14.75 -6.85
CA ILE A 169 1.47 15.38 -5.79
C ILE A 169 2.11 14.24 -4.99
N ILE A 170 3.43 14.12 -5.03
CA ILE A 170 4.16 12.98 -4.45
C ILE A 170 5.05 13.39 -3.30
N ASP A 171 5.16 12.50 -2.31
CA ASP A 171 6.09 12.59 -1.20
C ASP A 171 7.57 12.72 -1.65
N PRO A 172 8.37 13.64 -1.08
CA PRO A 172 9.80 13.73 -1.34
C PRO A 172 10.56 12.44 -1.02
N ALA A 173 10.11 11.69 -0.02
CA ALA A 173 10.74 10.48 0.49
C ALA A 173 9.96 9.21 0.09
N ALA A 174 9.13 9.29 -0.96
CA ALA A 174 8.40 8.14 -1.49
C ALA A 174 9.36 7.00 -1.84
N HIS A 175 9.02 5.78 -1.44
CA HIS A 175 9.72 4.59 -1.89
C HIS A 175 9.64 4.48 -3.43
N HIS A 176 10.63 3.84 -4.06
CA HIS A 176 10.70 3.77 -5.52
C HIS A 176 9.47 3.10 -6.16
N SER A 177 8.87 2.10 -5.49
CA SER A 177 7.59 1.49 -5.92
C SER A 177 6.45 2.49 -6.05
N SER A 178 6.53 3.59 -5.29
CA SER A 178 5.48 4.58 -5.11
C SER A 178 5.77 5.88 -5.87
N LEU A 179 6.99 6.05 -6.39
CA LEU A 179 7.40 7.19 -7.21
C LEU A 179 7.49 6.83 -8.70
N LEU A 180 8.16 5.72 -9.04
CA LEU A 180 8.52 5.39 -10.42
C LEU A 180 7.29 5.23 -11.34
N PRO A 181 6.20 4.53 -10.95
CA PRO A 181 5.04 4.37 -11.82
C PRO A 181 4.41 5.72 -12.23
N PHE A 182 4.36 6.68 -11.31
CA PHE A 182 3.80 8.00 -11.57
C PHE A 182 4.74 8.89 -12.37
N ARG A 183 6.06 8.75 -12.18
CA ARG A 183 7.07 9.43 -13.00
C ARG A 183 7.05 8.94 -14.44
N GLU A 184 6.91 7.65 -14.67
CA GLU A 184 6.71 7.12 -16.02
C GLU A 184 5.40 7.62 -16.63
N LEU A 185 4.34 7.70 -15.83
CA LEU A 185 3.04 8.19 -16.29
C LEU A 185 3.10 9.66 -16.75
N SER A 186 3.77 10.54 -16.00
CA SER A 186 3.89 11.95 -16.36
C SER A 186 4.76 12.19 -17.61
N LEU A 187 5.75 11.32 -17.86
CA LEU A 187 6.56 11.36 -19.08
C LEU A 187 5.77 10.87 -20.30
N ARG A 188 4.94 9.83 -20.14
CA ARG A 188 4.11 9.29 -21.24
C ARG A 188 2.94 10.21 -21.61
N TYR A 189 2.38 10.90 -20.62
CA TYR A 189 1.17 11.70 -20.76
C TYR A 189 1.32 13.09 -20.13
N PRO A 190 2.24 13.93 -20.61
CA PRO A 190 2.51 15.22 -19.97
C PRO A 190 1.31 16.17 -20.10
N LEU A 191 0.91 16.79 -18.98
CA LEU A 191 -0.07 17.87 -18.97
C LEU A 191 0.47 19.06 -19.77
N ARG A 192 -0.22 19.42 -20.86
CA ARG A 192 0.21 20.49 -21.78
C ARG A 192 -0.05 21.88 -21.20
N ARG A 193 0.78 22.29 -20.24
CA ARG A 193 0.98 23.70 -19.87
C ARG A 193 2.49 23.96 -19.79
N PHE A 194 2.95 25.00 -20.48
CA PHE A 194 4.34 25.49 -20.64
C PHE A 194 5.12 25.16 -21.92
N SER A 195 4.57 24.47 -22.93
CA SER A 195 5.21 24.45 -24.26
C SER A 195 4.68 25.60 -25.13
N ARG A 196 5.52 26.63 -25.34
CA ARG A 196 5.35 27.64 -26.39
C ARG A 196 5.87 27.16 -27.76
N ALA A 197 6.29 25.90 -27.87
CA ALA A 197 6.90 25.34 -29.07
C ALA A 197 6.15 24.08 -29.50
N ARG A 198 5.24 24.22 -30.47
CA ARG A 198 4.90 23.09 -31.33
C ARG A 198 6.18 22.71 -32.08
N SER A 199 6.83 21.61 -31.69
CA SER A 199 7.86 21.04 -32.55
C SER A 199 7.13 20.46 -33.77
N VAL A 200 7.60 20.81 -34.96
CA VAL A 200 7.01 20.38 -36.25
C VAL A 200 7.02 18.84 -36.40
N LEU A 201 7.79 18.13 -35.57
CA LEU A 201 8.01 16.69 -35.59
C LEU A 201 7.09 15.88 -34.65
N GLU A 202 6.33 16.51 -33.75
CA GLU A 202 5.37 15.82 -32.85
C GLU A 202 4.39 14.87 -33.57
N PRO A 203 3.80 15.23 -34.73
CA PRO A 203 2.89 14.34 -35.46
C PRO A 203 3.59 13.07 -35.97
N LEU A 204 4.87 13.17 -36.35
CA LEU A 204 5.67 12.07 -36.86
C LEU A 204 6.04 11.09 -35.74
N ILE A 205 6.41 11.61 -34.55
CA ILE A 205 6.74 10.79 -33.37
C ILE A 205 5.51 10.00 -32.92
N ASN A 206 4.34 10.63 -32.85
CA ASN A 206 3.08 9.97 -32.46
C ASN A 206 2.62 8.91 -33.47
N TRP A 207 2.88 9.13 -34.76
CA TRP A 207 2.60 8.16 -35.81
C TRP A 207 3.55 6.95 -35.76
N LEU A 208 4.86 7.19 -35.53
CA LEU A 208 5.87 6.14 -35.39
C LEU A 208 5.71 5.31 -34.10
N SER A 209 5.24 5.91 -33.01
CA SER A 209 5.01 5.21 -31.74
C SER A 209 3.69 4.44 -31.68
N GLY A 210 2.83 4.54 -32.71
CA GLY A 210 1.49 3.93 -32.71
C GLY A 210 0.58 4.42 -31.58
N GLN A 211 0.96 5.50 -30.88
CA GLN A 211 0.20 6.02 -29.76
C GLN A 211 -0.99 6.82 -30.28
N LYS A 212 -2.19 6.23 -30.15
CA LYS A 212 -3.43 7.02 -30.09
C LYS A 212 -3.19 8.19 -29.12
N THR A 213 -3.46 9.41 -29.57
CA THR A 213 -3.49 10.62 -28.73
C THR A 213 -4.18 10.29 -27.42
N ALA A 214 -3.43 10.24 -26.33
CA ALA A 214 -3.96 9.70 -25.09
C ALA A 214 -4.99 10.67 -24.52
N ASP A 215 -6.18 10.17 -24.16
CA ASP A 215 -7.19 10.95 -23.46
C ASP A 215 -6.80 11.17 -21.98
N LEU A 216 -5.52 11.26 -21.67
CA LEU A 216 -4.97 11.45 -20.32
C LEU A 216 -3.80 12.42 -20.39
N GLU A 217 -3.77 13.34 -19.44
CA GLU A 217 -2.73 14.34 -19.24
C GLU A 217 -2.41 14.45 -17.73
N VAL A 218 -1.14 14.46 -17.39
CA VAL A 218 -0.63 14.30 -16.03
C VAL A 218 0.52 15.27 -15.77
N GLU A 219 0.44 16.01 -14.66
CA GLU A 219 1.54 16.80 -14.13
C GLU A 219 2.06 16.12 -12.86
N LEU A 220 3.38 16.04 -12.69
CA LEU A 220 4.00 15.51 -11.49
C LEU A 220 4.62 16.64 -10.67
N VAL A 221 4.23 16.74 -9.41
CA VAL A 221 4.76 17.71 -8.44
C VAL A 221 5.31 16.95 -7.24
N THR A 222 6.61 17.00 -7.04
CA THR A 222 7.23 16.46 -5.82
C THR A 222 7.24 17.53 -4.74
N LEU A 223 6.73 17.21 -3.56
CA LEU A 223 6.74 18.13 -2.42
C LEU A 223 8.14 18.25 -1.84
N PRO A 224 8.51 19.40 -1.23
CA PRO A 224 9.73 19.49 -0.46
C PRO A 224 9.59 18.80 0.90
N LEU A 225 10.72 18.40 1.47
CA LEU A 225 10.80 17.86 2.82
C LEU A 225 10.67 18.99 3.85
N ASP A 226 9.90 18.77 4.91
CA ASP A 226 9.89 19.59 6.12
C ASP A 226 11.24 19.42 6.84
N PRO A 227 12.02 20.49 7.04
CA PRO A 227 13.37 20.40 7.59
C PRO A 227 13.39 19.99 9.07
N VAL A 228 12.28 20.16 9.79
CA VAL A 228 12.17 19.82 11.22
C VAL A 228 11.58 18.44 11.40
N LYS A 229 10.50 18.13 10.65
CA LYS A 229 9.76 16.87 10.82
C LYS A 229 10.31 15.72 9.98
N GLY A 230 11.09 16.00 8.92
CA GLY A 230 11.57 14.98 7.99
C GLY A 230 10.44 14.26 7.23
N THR A 231 9.28 14.92 7.09
CA THR A 231 8.09 14.45 6.35
C THR A 231 7.79 15.38 5.18
N ALA A 232 6.82 15.05 4.33
CA ALA A 232 6.36 15.96 3.29
C ALA A 232 5.83 17.28 3.91
N SER A 233 6.23 18.43 3.35
CA SER A 233 5.75 19.74 3.83
C SER A 233 4.25 19.92 3.58
N ILE A 234 3.47 19.98 4.66
CA ILE A 234 2.02 20.19 4.63
C ILE A 234 1.68 21.60 4.10
N GLU A 235 2.50 22.61 4.41
CA GLU A 235 2.34 23.96 3.90
C GLU A 235 2.48 23.98 2.37
N SER A 236 3.53 23.33 1.85
CA SER A 236 3.74 23.22 0.40
C SER A 236 2.64 22.41 -0.27
N LEU A 237 2.13 21.36 0.38
CA LEU A 237 0.99 20.60 -0.10
C LEU A 237 -0.25 21.49 -0.24
N GLU A 238 -0.58 22.27 0.78
CA GLU A 238 -1.73 23.18 0.72
C GLU A 238 -1.57 24.22 -0.40
N ASN A 239 -0.37 24.78 -0.56
CA ASN A 239 -0.08 25.75 -1.62
C ASN A 239 -0.29 25.16 -3.02
N VAL A 240 0.16 23.91 -3.25
CA VAL A 240 -0.07 23.21 -4.52
C VAL A 240 -1.56 22.95 -4.74
N LEU A 241 -2.28 22.43 -3.74
CA LEU A 241 -3.72 22.17 -3.83
C LEU A 241 -4.54 23.44 -4.14
N ARG A 242 -4.18 24.56 -3.49
CA ARG A 242 -4.79 25.88 -3.72
C ARG A 242 -4.57 26.34 -5.16
N LYS A 243 -3.33 26.24 -5.67
CA LYS A 243 -2.97 26.59 -7.04
C LYS A 243 -3.76 25.76 -8.08
N VAL A 244 -3.88 24.46 -7.86
CA VAL A 244 -4.69 23.56 -8.72
C VAL A 244 -6.16 23.98 -8.70
N THR A 245 -6.70 24.32 -7.52
CA THR A 245 -8.09 24.78 -7.37
C THR A 245 -8.35 26.10 -8.10
N GLU A 246 -7.44 27.06 -7.99
CA GLU A 246 -7.53 28.34 -8.73
C GLU A 246 -7.51 28.12 -10.25
N ILE A 247 -6.60 27.27 -10.72
CA ILE A 247 -6.53 26.85 -12.13
C ILE A 247 -7.87 26.26 -12.61
N ASN A 248 -8.46 25.38 -11.80
CA ASN A 248 -9.72 24.71 -12.11
C ASN A 248 -10.93 25.66 -12.11
N ARG A 249 -10.85 26.80 -11.40
CA ARG A 249 -11.89 27.84 -11.41
C ARG A 249 -11.86 28.68 -12.68
N HIS A 250 -10.67 29.02 -13.18
CA HIS A 250 -10.51 30.00 -14.26
C HIS A 250 -10.50 29.40 -15.68
N ARG A 251 -10.36 28.08 -15.82
CA ARG A 251 -10.35 27.42 -17.14
C ARG A 251 -11.37 26.29 -17.21
N HIS A 252 -11.82 25.99 -18.43
CA HIS A 252 -12.46 24.71 -18.77
C HIS A 252 -11.49 23.51 -18.70
N ASP A 253 -10.35 23.69 -18.00
CA ASP A 253 -9.22 22.78 -17.95
C ASP A 253 -9.11 22.10 -16.58
N PHE A 254 -10.19 21.44 -16.16
CA PHE A 254 -10.27 20.77 -14.86
C PHE A 254 -9.26 19.62 -14.78
N ALA A 255 -8.45 19.60 -13.71
CA ALA A 255 -7.55 18.52 -13.35
C ALA A 255 -7.79 18.07 -11.91
N VAL A 256 -7.85 16.76 -11.68
CA VAL A 256 -8.02 16.19 -10.33
C VAL A 256 -6.66 16.20 -9.61
N PRO A 257 -6.52 16.85 -8.44
CA PRO A 257 -5.33 16.67 -7.63
C PRO A 257 -5.34 15.26 -7.01
N VAL A 258 -4.28 14.49 -7.22
CA VAL A 258 -4.08 13.17 -6.60
C VAL A 258 -2.81 13.25 -5.77
N THR A 259 -2.96 13.14 -4.45
CA THR A 259 -1.86 13.23 -3.50
C THR A 259 -1.47 11.83 -3.06
N VAL A 260 -0.25 11.41 -3.37
CA VAL A 260 0.32 10.10 -3.02
C VAL A 260 1.41 10.31 -1.98
N LEU A 261 1.15 9.89 -0.74
CA LEU A 261 2.04 10.12 0.41
C LEU A 261 2.37 8.82 1.14
N SER A 262 3.55 8.75 1.74
CA SER A 262 3.90 7.67 2.65
C SER A 262 3.36 7.97 4.04
N ALA A 263 2.63 7.02 4.65
CA ALA A 263 2.17 7.19 6.03
C ALA A 263 3.34 7.20 7.03
N CYS A 264 4.35 6.39 6.75
CA CYS A 264 5.60 6.33 7.48
C CYS A 264 6.76 6.21 6.49
N SER A 265 7.83 6.96 6.67
CA SER A 265 9.05 6.76 5.87
C SER A 265 9.73 5.46 6.31
N ASN A 266 10.05 4.60 5.35
CA ASN A 266 10.85 3.40 5.58
C ASN A 266 12.34 3.69 5.88
N VAL A 267 12.79 4.92 5.62
CA VAL A 267 14.17 5.37 5.88
C VAL A 267 14.26 6.10 7.22
N THR A 268 13.43 7.12 7.43
CA THR A 268 13.52 7.99 8.61
C THR A 268 12.59 7.57 9.75
N GLY A 269 11.61 6.72 9.48
CA GLY A 269 10.54 6.40 10.44
C GLY A 269 9.58 7.55 10.71
N ALA A 270 9.72 8.68 10.01
CA ALA A 270 8.88 9.85 10.18
C ALA A 270 7.45 9.57 9.72
N ARG A 271 6.47 9.98 10.52
CA ARG A 271 5.05 9.67 10.31
C ARG A 271 4.25 10.92 9.99
N LEU A 272 3.33 10.79 9.05
CA LEU A 272 2.34 11.82 8.74
C LEU A 272 1.00 11.50 9.41
N ASP A 273 0.29 12.55 9.81
CA ASP A 273 -1.07 12.45 10.33
C ASP A 273 -2.05 12.22 9.17
N ILE A 274 -2.37 10.93 8.93
CA ILE A 274 -3.23 10.48 7.83
C ILE A 274 -4.60 11.20 7.86
N PRO A 275 -5.39 11.18 8.96
CA PRO A 275 -6.66 11.89 9.02
C PRO A 275 -6.56 13.38 8.65
N THR A 276 -5.63 14.11 9.28
CA THR A 276 -5.51 15.57 9.09
C THR A 276 -5.11 15.92 7.66
N VAL A 277 -4.13 15.20 7.10
CA VAL A 277 -3.66 15.45 5.73
C VAL A 277 -4.70 15.01 4.70
N SER A 278 -5.42 13.90 4.93
CA SER A 278 -6.50 13.46 4.03
C SER A 278 -7.66 14.46 4.01
N ALA A 279 -8.05 15.00 5.18
CA ALA A 279 -9.08 16.04 5.26
C ALA A 279 -8.67 17.31 4.51
N LEU A 280 -7.40 17.70 4.58
CA LEU A 280 -6.85 18.81 3.81
C LEU A 280 -6.97 18.55 2.30
N VAL A 281 -6.57 17.37 1.82
CA VAL A 281 -6.67 17.01 0.39
C VAL A 281 -8.12 17.03 -0.09
N HIS A 282 -9.04 16.44 0.69
CA HIS A 282 -10.47 16.39 0.37
C HIS A 282 -11.13 17.77 0.35
N LYS A 283 -10.69 18.71 1.20
CA LYS A 283 -11.16 20.12 1.19
C LYS A 283 -10.96 20.79 -0.17
N TYR A 284 -9.96 20.35 -0.95
CA TYR A 284 -9.67 20.84 -2.30
C TYR A 284 -10.16 19.90 -3.41
N ASN A 285 -11.13 19.01 -3.12
CA ASN A 285 -11.66 17.99 -4.03
C ASN A 285 -10.57 17.07 -4.63
N GLY A 286 -9.50 16.85 -3.88
CA GLY A 286 -8.43 15.92 -4.27
C GLY A 286 -8.68 14.49 -3.83
N ILE A 287 -7.90 13.57 -4.39
CA ILE A 287 -7.84 12.17 -3.97
C ILE A 287 -6.58 11.98 -3.12
N ALA A 288 -6.74 11.50 -1.88
CA ALA A 288 -5.62 11.10 -1.04
C ALA A 288 -5.34 9.59 -1.21
N ALA A 289 -4.11 9.24 -1.54
CA ALA A 289 -3.62 7.88 -1.63
C ALA A 289 -2.42 7.71 -0.68
N TRP A 290 -2.49 6.69 0.18
CA TRP A 290 -1.49 6.44 1.21
C TRP A 290 -0.75 5.15 0.95
N ASP A 291 0.57 5.23 0.96
CA ASP A 291 1.44 4.07 1.06
C ASP A 291 1.64 3.71 2.54
N LEU A 292 1.14 2.54 2.92
CA LEU A 292 1.17 2.01 4.30
C LEU A 292 2.19 0.86 4.46
N ALA A 293 3.06 0.67 3.45
CA ALA A 293 4.10 -0.35 3.46
C ALA A 293 5.21 -0.07 4.48
#